data_AF-A0A4R3H8F2-F1
#
_entry.id   AF-A0A4R3H8F2-F1
#
_cell.length_a   1.000
_cell.length_b   1.000
_cell.length_c   1.000
_cell.angle_alpha   90.00
_cell.angle_beta   90.00
_cell.angle_gamma   90.00
#
_symmetry.space_group_name_H-M   'P 1'
#
loop_
_entity.id
_entity.type
_entity.pdbx_description
1 polymer ?
#
loop_
_entity_poly.entity_id
_entity_poly.type
_entity_poly.pdbx_seq_one_letter_code
_entity_poly.pdbx_strand_id
1 'polypeptide(L)'
;MANVTSIRSVVESAIQRASSATGVDFSFLMGTAKRESGYNPAAKARTSSASGLFQFVDQTWLSTLKKHGAKYGYARYADLIQQGSDGKYRVAGDEARKTVLGLKLDPHAASLMAGELASDHASYLRGRVGRSPTAGELYAAHFLGPQGSARLIEAVGNSPGASAAALFPDAAAANRSIFYREGRPATVSEVYANLTRTAGGGAASAPAPESRPDMPDTDQGFVQYATGRRLERIQQQQELVSLILRGPQDADSGFSFASGGGSSAQRMTSSMFSSEMLRVLSDASDKANR
;
A
#
# COMPACT_ATOMS: atom_id res chain seq x y z
N MET A 1 -17.78 -13.56 9.38
CA MET A 1 -17.73 -13.55 7.90
C MET A 1 -18.04 -12.17 7.28
N ALA A 2 -18.87 -11.31 7.88
CA ALA A 2 -19.20 -9.98 7.35
C ALA A 2 -17.98 -9.03 7.12
N ASN A 3 -16.96 -9.06 7.99
CA ASN A 3 -15.78 -8.18 7.86
C ASN A 3 -14.88 -8.52 6.65
N VAL A 4 -14.84 -9.78 6.21
CA VAL A 4 -13.97 -10.21 5.09
C VAL A 4 -14.57 -9.79 3.75
N THR A 5 -15.90 -9.90 3.60
CA THR A 5 -16.63 -9.41 2.42
C THR A 5 -16.49 -7.89 2.27
N SER A 6 -16.52 -7.16 3.39
CA SER A 6 -16.31 -5.71 3.41
C SER A 6 -14.90 -5.30 2.94
N ILE A 7 -13.83 -5.92 3.48
CA ILE A 7 -12.45 -5.62 3.05
C ILE A 7 -12.25 -5.89 1.56
N ARG A 8 -12.78 -7.00 1.06
CA ARG A 8 -12.67 -7.34 -0.36
C ARG A 8 -13.36 -6.31 -1.27
N SER A 9 -14.55 -5.84 -0.90
CA SER A 9 -15.24 -4.78 -1.64
C SER A 9 -14.47 -3.45 -1.66
N VAL A 10 -13.80 -3.09 -0.55
CA VAL A 10 -12.95 -1.90 -0.45
C VAL A 10 -11.74 -2.04 -1.38
N VAL A 11 -11.09 -3.21 -1.40
CA VAL A 11 -9.97 -3.51 -2.28
C VAL A 11 -10.38 -3.45 -3.75
N GLU A 12 -11.46 -4.12 -4.13
CA GLU A 12 -11.96 -4.11 -5.51
C GLU A 12 -12.30 -2.69 -5.97
N SER A 13 -12.98 -1.91 -5.12
CA SER A 13 -13.29 -0.50 -5.41
C SER A 13 -12.04 0.37 -5.52
N ALA A 14 -11.01 0.13 -4.70
CA ALA A 14 -9.74 0.84 -4.76
C ALA A 14 -9.00 0.56 -6.08
N ILE A 15 -8.95 -0.72 -6.47
CA ILE A 15 -8.31 -1.16 -7.70
C ILE A 15 -9.07 -0.63 -8.92
N GLN A 16 -10.40 -0.63 -8.90
CA GLN A 16 -11.21 -0.08 -9.98
C GLN A 16 -10.92 1.41 -10.20
N ARG A 17 -10.85 2.20 -9.12
CA ARG A 17 -10.50 3.62 -9.21
C ARG A 17 -9.08 3.82 -9.74
N ALA A 18 -8.12 3.03 -9.26
CA ALA A 18 -6.74 3.12 -9.72
C ALA A 18 -6.62 2.77 -11.22
N SER A 19 -7.33 1.74 -11.67
CA SER A 19 -7.38 1.37 -13.09
C SER A 19 -7.88 2.54 -13.94
N SER A 20 -9.01 3.13 -13.58
CA SER A 20 -9.56 4.30 -14.29
C SER A 20 -8.63 5.52 -14.27
N ALA A 21 -7.95 5.77 -13.15
CA ALA A 21 -7.10 6.96 -12.99
C ALA A 21 -5.72 6.85 -13.68
N THR A 22 -5.18 5.63 -13.76
CA THR A 22 -3.83 5.37 -14.31
C THR A 22 -3.85 4.83 -15.73
N GLY A 23 -5.00 4.35 -16.21
CA GLY A 23 -5.15 3.70 -17.51
C GLY A 23 -4.62 2.26 -17.55
N VAL A 24 -4.19 1.70 -16.41
CA VAL A 24 -3.77 0.30 -16.31
C VAL A 24 -5.00 -0.60 -16.18
N ASP A 25 -4.98 -1.74 -16.86
CA ASP A 25 -6.09 -2.69 -16.86
C ASP A 25 -6.47 -3.18 -15.45
N PHE A 26 -7.78 -3.20 -15.17
CA PHE A 26 -8.33 -3.61 -13.88
C PHE A 26 -7.98 -5.06 -13.56
N SER A 27 -8.07 -5.96 -14.54
CA SER A 27 -7.80 -7.39 -14.35
C SER A 27 -6.34 -7.64 -14.04
N PHE A 28 -5.43 -6.89 -14.65
CA PHE A 28 -4.00 -6.92 -14.33
C PHE A 28 -3.74 -6.51 -12.87
N LEU A 29 -4.32 -5.39 -12.41
CA LEU A 29 -4.13 -4.93 -11.03
C LEU A 29 -4.74 -5.92 -10.02
N MET A 30 -5.92 -6.47 -10.30
CA MET A 30 -6.53 -7.53 -9.49
C MET A 30 -5.67 -8.79 -9.45
N GLY A 31 -5.17 -9.24 -10.60
CA GLY A 31 -4.27 -10.40 -10.68
C GLY A 31 -2.99 -10.20 -9.89
N THR A 32 -2.40 -9.01 -9.96
CA THR A 32 -1.22 -8.63 -9.19
C THR A 32 -1.52 -8.63 -7.69
N ALA A 33 -2.57 -7.95 -7.24
CA ALA A 33 -2.97 -7.93 -5.82
C ALA A 33 -3.24 -9.33 -5.25
N LYS A 34 -3.87 -10.20 -6.05
CA LYS A 34 -4.09 -11.61 -5.68
C LYS A 34 -2.78 -12.35 -5.44
N ARG A 35 -1.82 -12.18 -6.36
CA ARG A 35 -0.53 -12.88 -6.32
C ARG A 35 0.37 -12.36 -5.21
N GLU A 36 0.38 -11.06 -4.98
CA GLU A 36 1.27 -10.43 -4.01
C GLU A 36 0.78 -10.59 -2.56
N SER A 37 -0.52 -10.47 -2.32
CA SER A 37 -1.05 -10.43 -0.94
C SER A 37 -2.29 -11.29 -0.71
N GLY A 38 -2.85 -11.92 -1.75
CA GLY A 38 -4.15 -12.58 -1.65
C GLY A 38 -5.28 -11.59 -1.33
N TYR A 39 -5.16 -10.34 -1.80
CA TYR A 39 -6.07 -9.22 -1.50
C TYR A 39 -6.01 -8.72 -0.04
N ASN A 40 -4.96 -9.04 0.71
CA ASN A 40 -4.79 -8.56 2.08
C ASN A 40 -3.98 -7.25 2.13
N PRO A 41 -4.60 -6.09 2.40
CA PRO A 41 -3.88 -4.82 2.46
C PRO A 41 -2.96 -4.70 3.69
N ALA A 42 -3.09 -5.59 4.68
CA ALA A 42 -2.20 -5.64 5.84
C ALA A 42 -1.06 -6.66 5.67
N ALA A 43 -0.91 -7.28 4.50
CA ALA A 43 0.15 -8.26 4.24
C ALA A 43 1.55 -7.66 4.48
N LYS A 44 2.44 -8.45 5.07
CA LYS A 44 3.84 -8.10 5.32
C LYS A 44 4.72 -9.31 5.05
N ALA A 45 5.77 -9.10 4.25
CA ALA A 45 6.79 -10.11 4.06
C ALA A 45 7.64 -10.28 5.33
N ARG A 46 8.10 -11.51 5.59
CA ARG A 46 8.95 -11.82 6.75
C ARG A 46 10.42 -11.47 6.53
N THR A 47 10.86 -11.41 5.27
CA THR A 47 12.27 -11.33 4.88
C THR A 47 12.63 -10.03 4.16
N SER A 48 11.67 -9.12 3.99
CA SER A 48 11.90 -7.85 3.29
C SER A 48 10.95 -6.76 3.81
N SER A 49 11.15 -5.52 3.36
CA SER A 49 10.25 -4.41 3.66
C SER A 49 8.96 -4.42 2.84
N ALA A 50 8.75 -5.46 2.01
CA ALA A 50 7.57 -5.59 1.18
C ALA A 50 6.30 -5.72 2.04
N SER A 51 5.33 -4.84 1.81
CA SER A 51 4.08 -4.83 2.57
C SER A 51 2.94 -4.23 1.76
N GLY A 52 1.71 -4.50 2.19
CA GLY A 52 0.52 -3.95 1.58
C GLY A 52 -0.05 -4.83 0.47
N LEU A 53 -1.12 -4.33 -0.13
CA LEU A 53 -1.89 -5.03 -1.17
C LEU A 53 -1.03 -5.50 -2.36
N PHE A 54 -0.01 -4.71 -2.71
CA PHE A 54 0.91 -4.94 -3.83
C PHE A 54 2.35 -5.21 -3.39
N GLN A 55 2.59 -5.53 -2.10
CA GLN A 55 3.90 -5.89 -1.58
C GLN A 55 5.04 -4.90 -1.93
N PHE A 56 4.77 -3.60 -1.85
CA PHE A 56 5.78 -2.58 -2.13
C PHE A 56 6.95 -2.64 -1.13
N VAL A 57 8.17 -2.75 -1.65
CA VAL A 57 9.40 -2.50 -0.88
C VAL A 57 9.61 -1.00 -0.68
N ASP A 58 10.26 -0.62 0.42
CA ASP A 58 10.37 0.78 0.86
C ASP A 58 10.92 1.72 -0.24
N GLN A 59 11.99 1.36 -0.92
CA GLN A 59 12.59 2.25 -1.93
C GLN A 59 11.66 2.48 -3.14
N THR A 60 11.04 1.42 -3.65
CA THR A 60 10.10 1.51 -4.76
C THR A 60 8.85 2.29 -4.36
N TRP A 61 8.37 2.12 -3.12
CA TRP A 61 7.27 2.93 -2.61
C TRP A 61 7.61 4.41 -2.58
N LEU A 62 8.76 4.75 -1.98
CA LEU A 62 9.18 6.14 -1.83
C LEU A 62 9.42 6.81 -3.19
N SER A 63 10.06 6.12 -4.14
CA SER A 63 10.28 6.66 -5.48
C SER A 63 8.96 6.90 -6.22
N THR A 64 8.05 5.92 -6.19
CA THR A 64 6.74 6.00 -6.87
C THR A 64 5.89 7.11 -6.26
N LEU A 65 5.81 7.16 -4.93
CA LEU A 65 5.03 8.18 -4.22
C LEU A 65 5.64 9.59 -4.42
N LYS A 66 6.97 9.71 -4.43
CA LYS A 66 7.62 11.00 -4.74
C LYS A 66 7.24 11.50 -6.14
N LYS A 67 7.25 10.61 -7.12
CA LYS A 67 7.00 10.94 -8.52
C LYS A 67 5.53 11.24 -8.81
N HIS A 68 4.63 10.45 -8.25
CA HIS A 68 3.22 10.45 -8.67
C HIS A 68 2.22 10.84 -7.58
N GLY A 69 2.63 10.86 -6.31
CA GLY A 69 1.73 11.08 -5.18
C GLY A 69 0.94 12.38 -5.26
N ALA A 70 1.56 13.46 -5.76
CA ALA A 70 0.91 14.75 -5.90
C ALA A 70 -0.34 14.70 -6.81
N LYS A 71 -0.31 13.90 -7.88
CA LYS A 71 -1.44 13.72 -8.83
C LYS A 71 -2.73 13.24 -8.16
N TYR A 72 -2.60 12.60 -6.99
CA TYR A 72 -3.72 11.94 -6.29
C TYR A 72 -3.95 12.48 -4.88
N GLY A 73 -3.48 13.70 -4.59
CA GLY A 73 -3.69 14.33 -3.28
C GLY A 73 -2.73 13.86 -2.18
N TYR A 74 -1.66 13.14 -2.52
CA TYR A 74 -0.59 12.76 -1.59
C TYR A 74 0.63 13.69 -1.64
N ALA A 75 0.49 14.91 -2.20
CA ALA A 75 1.59 15.89 -2.35
C ALA A 75 2.36 16.11 -1.04
N ARG A 76 1.65 16.36 0.06
CA ARG A 76 2.26 16.54 1.39
C ARG A 76 3.13 15.37 1.86
N TYR A 77 2.84 14.14 1.41
CA TYR A 77 3.63 12.96 1.74
C TYR A 77 4.81 12.82 0.79
N ALA A 78 4.61 13.12 -0.50
CA ALA A 78 5.65 13.14 -1.52
C ALA A 78 6.72 14.20 -1.22
N ASP A 79 6.36 15.35 -0.66
CA ASP A 79 7.27 16.44 -0.31
C ASP A 79 8.23 16.07 0.83
N LEU A 80 7.79 15.19 1.75
CA LEU A 80 8.64 14.65 2.82
C LEU A 80 9.73 13.71 2.30
N ILE A 81 9.60 13.24 1.06
CA ILE A 81 10.55 12.31 0.45
C ILE A 81 11.62 13.10 -0.29
N GLN A 82 12.87 12.85 0.08
CA GLN A 82 14.05 13.44 -0.54
C GLN A 82 14.84 12.35 -1.26
N GLN A 83 15.33 12.67 -2.46
CA GLN A 83 16.29 11.83 -3.17
C GLN A 83 17.70 12.32 -2.82
N GLY A 84 18.51 11.43 -2.26
CA GLY A 84 19.92 11.73 -1.98
C GLY A 84 20.77 11.77 -3.25
N SER A 85 21.99 12.27 -3.14
CA SER A 85 22.98 12.23 -4.24
C SER A 85 23.35 10.81 -4.67
N ASP A 86 23.14 9.82 -3.80
CA ASP A 86 23.28 8.39 -4.08
C ASP A 86 22.07 7.78 -4.82
N GLY A 87 21.10 8.60 -5.21
CA GLY A 87 19.88 8.21 -5.92
C GLY A 87 18.82 7.54 -5.04
N LYS A 88 19.10 7.29 -3.75
CA LYS A 88 18.16 6.63 -2.83
C LYS A 88 17.17 7.63 -2.25
N TYR A 89 15.93 7.16 -2.03
CA TYR A 89 14.86 7.96 -1.46
C TYR A 89 14.80 7.78 0.06
N ARG A 90 14.67 8.88 0.79
CA ARG A 90 14.64 8.92 2.26
C ARG A 90 13.57 9.90 2.74
N VAL A 91 13.10 9.67 3.96
CA VAL A 91 12.20 10.59 4.69
C VAL A 91 12.89 10.93 6.00
N ALA A 92 13.03 12.22 6.30
CA ALA A 92 13.65 12.68 7.53
C ALA A 92 12.66 12.58 8.71
N GLY A 93 13.14 12.02 9.83
CA GLY A 93 12.35 11.83 11.05
C GLY A 93 11.53 10.54 11.05
N ASP A 94 11.53 9.84 12.20
CA ASP A 94 10.94 8.51 12.33
C ASP A 94 9.42 8.50 12.16
N GLU A 95 8.72 9.48 12.76
CA GLU A 95 7.26 9.58 12.65
C GLU A 95 6.80 9.94 11.23
N ALA A 96 7.54 10.84 10.55
CA ALA A 96 7.27 11.16 9.16
C ALA A 96 7.51 9.93 8.26
N ARG A 97 8.61 9.21 8.47
CA ARG A 97 8.92 7.98 7.74
C ARG A 97 7.85 6.92 7.95
N LYS A 98 7.42 6.69 9.19
CA LYS A 98 6.36 5.75 9.55
C LYS A 98 5.03 6.12 8.88
N THR A 99 4.70 7.40 8.86
CA THR A 99 3.49 7.92 8.21
C THR A 99 3.53 7.66 6.70
N VAL A 100 4.62 8.03 6.02
CA VAL A 100 4.78 7.86 4.58
C VAL A 100 4.76 6.37 4.17
N LEU A 101 5.45 5.51 4.92
CA LEU A 101 5.47 4.06 4.65
C LEU A 101 4.17 3.36 5.05
N GLY A 102 3.42 3.89 6.02
CA GLY A 102 2.13 3.38 6.45
C GLY A 102 1.07 3.42 5.33
N LEU A 103 1.21 4.36 4.39
CA LEU A 103 0.35 4.44 3.20
C LEU A 103 0.44 3.20 2.29
N LYS A 104 1.49 2.38 2.40
CA LYS A 104 1.52 1.06 1.72
C LYS A 104 0.35 0.15 2.11
N LEU A 105 -0.17 0.33 3.32
CA LEU A 105 -1.28 -0.47 3.87
C LEU A 105 -2.65 0.13 3.54
N ASP A 106 -2.70 1.34 2.96
CA ASP A 106 -3.93 1.96 2.49
C ASP A 106 -4.28 1.41 1.09
N PRO A 107 -5.41 0.72 0.91
CA PRO A 107 -5.76 0.12 -0.38
C PRO A 107 -5.85 1.14 -1.53
N HIS A 108 -6.28 2.38 -1.27
CA HIS A 108 -6.40 3.41 -2.29
C HIS A 108 -5.03 3.93 -2.72
N ALA A 109 -4.21 4.33 -1.77
CA ALA A 109 -2.85 4.81 -2.06
C ALA A 109 -2.03 3.72 -2.75
N ALA A 110 -2.06 2.49 -2.22
CA ALA A 110 -1.33 1.37 -2.77
C ALA A 110 -1.78 1.01 -4.20
N SER A 111 -3.08 1.03 -4.48
CA SER A 111 -3.60 0.74 -5.83
C SER A 111 -3.20 1.81 -6.85
N LEU A 112 -3.29 3.10 -6.48
CA LEU A 112 -2.89 4.19 -7.36
C LEU A 112 -1.40 4.14 -7.69
N MET A 113 -0.55 3.93 -6.68
CA MET A 113 0.89 3.81 -6.89
C MET A 113 1.25 2.53 -7.68
N ALA A 114 0.53 1.42 -7.48
CA ALA A 114 0.71 0.22 -8.28
C ALA A 114 0.37 0.45 -9.76
N GLY A 115 -0.73 1.15 -10.05
CA GLY A 115 -1.10 1.54 -11.41
C GLY A 115 -0.06 2.45 -12.06
N GLU A 116 0.42 3.48 -11.35
CA GLU A 116 1.48 4.35 -11.89
C GLU A 116 2.80 3.62 -12.12
N LEU A 117 3.22 2.76 -11.18
CA LEU A 117 4.42 1.95 -11.36
C LEU A 117 4.31 1.01 -12.57
N ALA A 118 3.14 0.38 -12.75
CA ALA A 118 2.88 -0.47 -13.90
C ALA A 118 2.86 0.34 -15.22
N SER A 119 2.30 1.54 -15.21
CA SER A 119 2.30 2.45 -16.37
C SER A 119 3.72 2.91 -16.75
N ASP A 120 4.55 3.24 -15.75
CA ASP A 120 5.97 3.56 -15.93
C ASP A 120 6.73 2.37 -16.54
N HIS A 121 6.52 1.16 -16.00
CA HIS A 121 7.10 -0.06 -16.56
C HIS A 121 6.64 -0.33 -17.99
N ALA A 122 5.34 -0.13 -18.28
CA ALA A 122 4.78 -0.31 -19.62
C ALA A 122 5.44 0.62 -20.63
N SER A 123 5.60 1.89 -20.25
CA SER A 123 6.23 2.90 -21.08
C SER A 123 7.70 2.59 -21.33
N TYR A 124 8.45 2.17 -20.30
CA TYR A 124 9.84 1.75 -20.43
C TYR A 124 9.96 0.54 -21.37
N LEU A 125 9.19 -0.51 -21.13
CA LEU A 125 9.25 -1.73 -21.95
C LEU A 125 8.89 -1.43 -23.40
N ARG A 126 7.82 -0.68 -23.66
CA ARG A 126 7.43 -0.31 -25.03
C ARG A 126 8.55 0.41 -25.78
N GLY A 127 9.25 1.33 -25.12
CA GLY A 127 10.40 2.03 -25.72
C GLY A 127 11.60 1.12 -25.99
N ARG A 128 11.75 0.03 -25.22
CA ARG A 128 12.86 -0.94 -25.38
C ARG A 128 12.57 -2.05 -26.38
N VAL A 129 11.34 -2.58 -26.38
CA VAL A 129 10.97 -3.77 -27.16
C VAL A 129 10.21 -3.45 -28.44
N GLY A 130 9.81 -2.19 -28.65
CA GLY A 130 9.13 -1.73 -29.87
C GLY A 130 7.65 -2.12 -30.00
N ARG A 131 7.07 -2.73 -28.96
CA ARG A 131 5.64 -3.10 -28.89
C ARG A 131 5.11 -2.92 -27.48
N SER A 132 3.79 -2.89 -27.32
CA SER A 132 3.19 -2.94 -25.98
C SER A 132 3.59 -4.24 -25.26
N PRO A 133 4.00 -4.18 -23.99
CA PRO A 133 4.28 -5.38 -23.20
C PRO A 133 2.99 -6.11 -22.85
N THR A 134 3.07 -7.42 -22.74
CA THR A 134 1.97 -8.23 -22.21
C THR A 134 1.83 -8.04 -20.69
N ALA A 135 0.68 -8.42 -20.13
CA ALA A 135 0.48 -8.45 -18.68
C ALA A 135 1.56 -9.30 -17.96
N GLY A 136 1.98 -10.41 -18.56
CA GLY A 136 3.06 -11.25 -18.04
C GLY A 136 4.42 -10.56 -18.04
N GLU A 137 4.72 -9.77 -19.07
CA GLU A 137 5.97 -9.01 -19.17
C GLU A 137 6.00 -7.81 -18.21
N LEU A 138 4.85 -7.18 -17.98
CA LEU A 138 4.68 -6.20 -16.91
C LEU A 138 4.86 -6.83 -15.53
N TYR A 139 4.34 -8.05 -15.35
CA TYR A 139 4.58 -8.81 -14.13
C TYR A 139 6.07 -9.15 -13.94
N ALA A 140 6.75 -9.58 -15.01
CA ALA A 140 8.20 -9.80 -14.98
C ALA A 140 8.96 -8.50 -14.64
N ALA A 141 8.48 -7.33 -15.07
CA ALA A 141 9.07 -6.04 -14.71
C ALA A 141 8.86 -5.67 -13.23
N HIS A 142 7.77 -6.08 -12.61
CA HIS A 142 7.59 -5.95 -11.17
C HIS A 142 8.66 -6.77 -10.41
N PHE A 143 8.95 -7.99 -10.88
CA PHE A 143 9.88 -8.92 -10.23
C PHE A 143 11.37 -8.61 -10.50
N LEU A 144 11.75 -8.35 -11.75
CA LEU A 144 13.14 -8.12 -12.19
C LEU A 144 13.52 -6.64 -12.31
N GLY A 145 12.56 -5.73 -12.12
CA GLY A 145 12.66 -4.36 -12.58
C GLY A 145 12.44 -4.22 -14.10
N PRO A 146 12.16 -3.01 -14.59
CA PRO A 146 11.82 -2.79 -15.99
C PRO A 146 13.00 -3.07 -16.94
N GLN A 147 14.24 -2.79 -16.53
CA GLN A 147 15.45 -3.13 -17.29
C GLN A 147 15.64 -4.65 -17.38
N GLY A 148 15.47 -5.36 -16.26
CA GLY A 148 15.61 -6.81 -16.20
C GLY A 148 14.58 -7.53 -17.05
N SER A 149 13.33 -7.06 -17.04
CA SER A 149 12.27 -7.59 -17.90
C SER A 149 12.54 -7.31 -19.38
N ALA A 150 12.97 -6.11 -19.76
CA ALA A 150 13.37 -5.82 -21.15
C ALA A 150 14.48 -6.77 -21.63
N ARG A 151 15.53 -6.95 -20.81
CA ARG A 151 16.62 -7.89 -21.11
C ARG A 151 16.13 -9.33 -21.22
N LEU A 152 15.17 -9.74 -20.39
CA LEU A 152 14.57 -11.08 -20.48
C LEU A 152 13.80 -11.25 -21.78
N ILE A 153 12.99 -10.27 -22.18
CA ILE A 153 12.21 -10.29 -23.42
C ILE A 153 13.15 -10.36 -24.64
N GLU A 154 14.18 -9.52 -24.69
CA GLU A 154 15.20 -9.54 -25.74
C GLU A 154 15.91 -10.91 -25.80
N ALA A 155 16.29 -11.46 -24.64
CA ALA A 155 16.97 -12.74 -24.56
C ALA A 155 16.10 -13.94 -25.01
N VAL A 156 14.78 -13.89 -24.86
CA VAL A 156 13.88 -14.94 -25.36
C VAL A 156 13.94 -15.02 -26.88
N GLY A 157 14.03 -13.88 -27.58
CA GLY A 157 14.16 -13.85 -29.04
C GLY A 157 15.53 -14.28 -29.54
N ASN A 158 16.59 -13.90 -28.81
CA ASN A 158 17.97 -14.08 -29.27
C ASN A 158 18.62 -15.39 -28.80
N SER A 159 18.40 -15.76 -27.54
CA SER A 159 19.11 -16.85 -26.85
C SER A 159 18.19 -17.63 -25.90
N PRO A 160 17.09 -18.24 -26.39
CA PRO A 160 16.05 -18.86 -25.55
C PRO A 160 16.54 -20.00 -24.66
N GLY A 161 17.61 -20.70 -25.06
CA GLY A 161 18.24 -21.81 -24.33
C GLY A 161 19.37 -21.40 -23.38
N ALA A 162 19.76 -20.12 -23.35
CA ALA A 162 20.83 -19.66 -22.47
C ALA A 162 20.42 -19.75 -20.99
N SER A 163 21.41 -19.86 -20.09
CA SER A 163 21.19 -19.86 -18.65
C SER A 163 20.64 -18.52 -18.17
N ALA A 164 19.41 -18.51 -17.65
CA ALA A 164 18.83 -17.30 -17.05
C ALA A 164 19.59 -16.88 -15.80
N ALA A 165 20.12 -17.84 -15.03
CA ALA A 165 20.93 -17.56 -13.85
C ALA A 165 22.24 -16.83 -14.19
N ALA A 166 22.82 -17.11 -15.36
CA ALA A 166 24.00 -16.39 -15.85
C ALA A 166 23.67 -14.96 -16.30
N LEU A 167 22.48 -14.74 -16.87
CA LEU A 167 22.04 -13.42 -17.28
C LEU A 167 21.60 -12.54 -16.10
N PHE A 168 21.03 -13.13 -15.06
CA PHE A 168 20.47 -12.43 -13.90
C PHE A 168 21.02 -12.99 -12.56
N PRO A 169 22.34 -12.85 -12.29
CA PRO A 169 22.98 -13.52 -11.15
C PRO A 169 22.39 -13.11 -9.80
N ASP A 170 22.14 -11.81 -9.57
CA ASP A 170 21.58 -11.33 -8.30
C ASP A 170 20.15 -11.84 -8.07
N ALA A 171 19.32 -11.79 -9.11
CA ALA A 171 17.95 -12.29 -9.04
C ALA A 171 17.92 -13.82 -8.84
N ALA A 172 18.87 -14.54 -9.45
CA ALA A 172 19.02 -16.00 -9.32
C ALA A 172 19.50 -16.41 -7.92
N ALA A 173 20.41 -15.64 -7.32
CA ALA A 173 20.85 -15.85 -5.94
C ALA A 173 19.69 -15.64 -4.95
N ALA A 174 18.90 -14.58 -5.14
CA ALA A 174 17.77 -14.26 -4.28
C ALA A 174 16.55 -15.20 -4.49
N ASN A 175 16.38 -15.75 -5.69
CA ASN A 175 15.17 -16.49 -6.08
C ASN A 175 15.50 -17.84 -6.74
N ARG A 176 16.22 -18.68 -6.01
CA ARG A 176 16.71 -20.00 -6.49
C ARG A 176 15.63 -20.87 -7.14
N SER A 177 14.41 -20.89 -6.58
CA SER A 177 13.29 -21.69 -7.10
C SER A 177 12.77 -21.22 -8.47
N ILE A 178 13.03 -19.98 -8.86
CA ILE A 178 12.65 -19.43 -10.17
C ILE A 178 13.74 -19.70 -11.22
N PHE A 179 15.01 -19.55 -10.81
CA PHE A 179 16.16 -19.59 -11.71
C PHE A 179 16.85 -20.96 -11.81
N TYR A 180 16.43 -21.95 -11.01
CA TYR A 180 16.96 -23.30 -11.05
C TYR A 180 15.83 -24.32 -11.01
N ARG A 181 15.98 -25.41 -11.78
CA ARG A 181 15.08 -26.56 -11.78
C ARG A 181 15.89 -27.83 -11.68
N GLU A 182 15.52 -28.74 -10.78
CA GLU A 182 16.16 -30.06 -10.67
C GLU A 182 17.69 -29.98 -10.57
N GLY A 183 18.21 -28.96 -9.87
CA GLY A 183 19.64 -28.75 -9.69
C GLY A 183 20.36 -28.04 -10.85
N ARG A 184 19.74 -27.88 -12.03
CA ARG A 184 20.33 -27.12 -13.16
C ARG A 184 19.80 -25.68 -13.23
N PRO A 185 20.54 -24.73 -13.83
CA PRO A 185 19.98 -23.42 -14.15
C PRO A 185 18.81 -23.55 -15.14
N ALA A 186 17.75 -22.80 -14.88
CA ALA A 186 16.64 -22.65 -15.79
C ALA A 186 17.07 -21.83 -17.02
N THR A 187 16.51 -22.16 -18.18
CA THR A 187 16.77 -21.39 -19.40
C THR A 187 16.01 -20.07 -19.38
N VAL A 188 16.41 -19.14 -20.25
CA VAL A 188 15.69 -17.88 -20.48
C VAL A 188 14.21 -18.12 -20.77
N SER A 189 13.90 -19.07 -21.66
CA SER A 189 12.51 -19.39 -22.00
C SER A 189 11.75 -19.97 -20.82
N GLU A 190 12.39 -20.80 -20.00
CA GLU A 190 11.76 -21.40 -18.81
C GLU A 190 11.43 -20.36 -17.74
N VAL A 191 12.31 -19.37 -17.54
CA VAL A 191 12.06 -18.27 -16.59
C VAL A 191 10.99 -17.34 -17.14
N TYR A 192 11.07 -16.95 -18.42
CA TYR A 192 10.04 -16.14 -19.07
C TYR A 192 8.67 -16.81 -18.96
N ALA A 193 8.55 -18.06 -19.39
CA ALA A 193 7.29 -18.81 -19.31
C ALA A 193 6.80 -18.95 -17.87
N ASN A 194 7.69 -19.01 -16.88
CA ASN A 194 7.29 -19.07 -15.47
C ASN A 194 6.73 -17.74 -14.97
N LEU A 195 7.38 -16.62 -15.31
CA LEU A 195 6.96 -15.30 -14.87
C LEU A 195 5.70 -14.81 -15.59
N THR A 196 5.45 -15.26 -16.83
CA THR A 196 4.30 -14.82 -17.63
C THR A 196 3.05 -15.72 -17.48
N ARG A 197 3.18 -16.95 -16.95
CA ARG A 197 2.10 -17.98 -16.93
C ARG A 197 0.78 -17.53 -16.31
N THR A 198 0.82 -16.64 -15.32
CA THR A 198 -0.33 -16.39 -14.42
C THR A 198 -0.86 -14.96 -14.48
N ALA A 199 -0.32 -14.11 -15.35
CA ALA A 199 -0.68 -12.69 -15.40
C ALA A 199 -1.94 -12.37 -16.24
N GLY A 200 -2.62 -13.37 -16.80
CA GLY A 200 -3.88 -13.20 -17.55
C GLY A 200 -3.66 -12.73 -18.99
N GLY A 201 -4.37 -13.35 -19.93
CA GLY A 201 -4.26 -13.13 -21.39
C GLY A 201 -4.84 -11.80 -21.91
N GLY A 202 -4.82 -10.74 -21.11
CA GLY A 202 -5.17 -9.39 -21.56
C GLY A 202 -3.92 -8.66 -22.02
N ALA A 203 -3.85 -8.29 -23.30
CA ALA A 203 -2.88 -7.29 -23.73
C ALA A 203 -3.15 -6.00 -22.94
N ALA A 204 -2.14 -5.51 -22.21
CA ALA A 204 -2.20 -4.20 -21.58
C ALA A 204 -2.22 -3.14 -22.70
N SER A 205 -3.41 -2.82 -23.17
CA SER A 205 -3.61 -1.86 -24.25
C SER A 205 -3.59 -0.47 -23.63
N ALA A 206 -2.56 0.31 -23.93
CA ALA A 206 -2.64 1.76 -23.78
C ALA A 206 -3.66 2.28 -24.82
N PRO A 207 -4.60 3.16 -24.46
CA PRO A 207 -5.50 3.72 -25.46
C PRO A 207 -4.73 4.61 -26.45
N ALA A 208 -5.11 4.50 -27.73
CA ALA A 208 -4.70 5.41 -28.80
C ALA A 208 -5.29 6.82 -28.56
N PRO A 209 -4.75 7.89 -29.18
CA PRO A 209 -5.22 9.24 -28.91
C PRO A 209 -6.53 9.48 -29.67
N GLU A 210 -7.67 9.39 -28.97
CA GLU A 210 -8.95 9.86 -29.50
C GLU A 210 -9.34 11.20 -28.87
N SER A 211 -9.83 12.07 -29.75
CA SER A 211 -10.23 13.45 -29.52
C SER A 211 -11.21 13.59 -28.36
N ARG A 212 -10.90 14.50 -27.43
CA ARG A 212 -11.74 14.82 -26.26
C ARG A 212 -13.10 15.37 -26.70
N PRO A 213 -14.22 14.87 -26.17
CA PRO A 213 -15.41 15.69 -25.97
C PRO A 213 -15.24 16.53 -24.69
N ASP A 214 -15.65 17.79 -24.74
CA ASP A 214 -15.66 18.70 -23.59
C ASP A 214 -16.46 18.08 -22.42
N MET A 215 -15.80 17.93 -21.27
CA MET A 215 -16.40 17.53 -19.99
C MET A 215 -16.41 18.75 -19.05
N PRO A 216 -17.48 18.95 -18.27
CA PRO A 216 -17.55 20.03 -17.29
C PRO A 216 -16.66 19.76 -16.07
N ASP A 217 -16.26 20.86 -15.45
CA ASP A 217 -15.26 21.06 -14.41
C ASP A 217 -15.20 20.00 -13.30
N THR A 218 -14.10 19.24 -13.26
CA THR A 218 -13.82 18.12 -12.33
C THR A 218 -13.51 18.57 -10.89
N ASP A 219 -13.52 19.87 -10.62
CA ASP A 219 -13.09 20.42 -9.32
C ASP A 219 -14.15 20.22 -8.21
N GLN A 220 -15.43 20.10 -8.57
CA GLN A 220 -16.51 20.02 -7.57
C GLN A 220 -16.59 18.65 -6.87
N GLY A 221 -16.36 17.54 -7.58
CA GLY A 221 -16.47 16.19 -7.01
C GLY A 221 -15.37 15.87 -5.98
N PHE A 222 -14.14 16.36 -6.22
CA PHE A 222 -13.02 16.17 -5.30
C PHE A 222 -13.15 17.05 -4.05
N VAL A 223 -13.59 18.31 -4.21
CA VAL A 223 -13.90 19.20 -3.09
C VAL A 223 -15.00 18.59 -2.23
N GLN A 224 -16.05 18.01 -2.82
CA GLN A 224 -17.15 17.42 -2.06
C GLN A 224 -16.72 16.19 -1.24
N TYR A 225 -15.86 15.34 -1.80
CA TYR A 225 -15.27 14.19 -1.09
C TYR A 225 -14.29 14.60 0.03
N ALA A 226 -13.40 15.55 -0.24
CA ALA A 226 -12.44 16.06 0.75
C ALA A 226 -13.14 16.79 1.91
N THR A 227 -14.24 17.50 1.61
CA THR A 227 -15.06 18.20 2.62
C THR A 227 -15.84 17.21 3.48
N GLY A 228 -16.41 16.15 2.90
CA GLY A 228 -17.09 15.09 3.66
C GLY A 228 -16.20 14.42 4.70
N ARG A 229 -14.96 14.05 4.33
CA ARG A 229 -13.99 13.43 5.26
C ARG A 229 -13.46 14.39 6.33
N ARG A 230 -13.46 15.70 6.06
CA ARG A 230 -13.09 16.73 7.05
C ARG A 230 -14.19 16.90 8.09
N LEU A 231 -15.45 16.92 7.65
CA LEU A 231 -16.61 17.05 8.53
C LEU A 231 -16.79 15.82 9.42
N GLU A 232 -16.61 14.60 8.88
CA GLU A 232 -16.62 13.36 9.68
C GLU A 232 -15.61 13.39 10.83
N ARG A 233 -14.38 13.90 10.59
CA ARG A 233 -13.38 14.01 11.66
C ARG A 233 -13.72 15.06 12.70
N ILE A 234 -14.26 16.19 12.30
CA ILE A 234 -14.70 17.25 13.24
C ILE A 234 -15.83 16.71 14.11
N GLN A 235 -16.78 15.99 13.50
CA GLN A 235 -17.89 15.38 14.22
C GLN A 235 -17.42 14.30 15.20
N GLN A 236 -16.51 13.42 14.79
CA GLN A 236 -15.90 12.42 15.68
C GLN A 236 -15.10 13.07 16.83
N GLN A 237 -14.40 14.18 16.57
CA GLN A 237 -13.70 14.92 17.63
C GLN A 237 -14.67 15.59 18.60
N GLN A 238 -15.78 16.15 18.11
CA GLN A 238 -16.81 16.73 18.96
C GLN A 238 -17.55 15.67 19.79
N GLU A 239 -17.80 14.48 19.23
CA GLU A 239 -18.38 13.37 19.98
C GLU A 239 -17.43 12.85 21.07
N LEU A 240 -16.13 12.73 20.79
CA LEU A 240 -15.13 12.36 21.79
C LEU A 240 -14.98 13.41 22.90
N VAL A 241 -15.05 14.70 22.56
CA VAL A 241 -15.05 15.81 23.54
C VAL A 241 -16.34 15.79 24.36
N SER A 242 -17.49 15.49 23.75
CA SER A 242 -18.76 15.35 24.48
C SER A 242 -18.75 14.17 25.45
N LEU A 243 -18.09 13.07 25.09
CA LEU A 243 -17.93 11.89 25.96
C LEU A 243 -16.99 12.17 27.14
N ILE A 244 -15.95 13.00 26.93
CA ILE A 244 -15.00 13.43 27.98
C ILE A 244 -15.63 14.48 28.91
N LEU A 245 -16.40 15.44 28.36
CA LEU A 245 -17.06 16.49 29.14
C LEU A 245 -18.30 16.00 29.90
N ARG A 246 -18.91 14.87 29.50
CA ARG A 246 -20.11 14.37 30.13
C ARG A 246 -19.87 13.75 31.52
N GLY A 247 -18.64 13.31 31.83
CA GLY A 247 -18.32 12.69 33.12
C GLY A 247 -19.19 11.47 33.47
N PRO A 248 -18.83 10.65 34.46
CA PRO A 248 -19.70 9.58 34.93
C PRO A 248 -20.68 10.16 35.96
N GLN A 249 -21.89 10.53 35.54
CA GLN A 249 -23.00 10.80 36.47
C GLN A 249 -24.30 10.13 35.99
N ASP A 250 -24.74 9.20 36.82
CA ASP A 250 -26.11 8.94 37.27
C ASP A 250 -27.13 8.39 36.26
N ALA A 251 -27.09 7.06 36.08
CA ALA A 251 -28.30 6.22 36.06
C ALA A 251 -28.45 5.67 37.50
N ASP A 252 -29.57 5.68 38.20
CA ASP A 252 -30.96 5.67 37.77
C ASP A 252 -31.83 6.27 38.88
N SER A 253 -32.88 7.00 38.48
CA SER A 253 -34.04 7.30 39.31
C SER A 253 -35.18 6.38 38.88
N GLY A 254 -35.65 5.49 39.76
CA GLY A 254 -36.94 4.82 39.58
C GLY A 254 -37.13 3.54 40.38
N PHE A 255 -37.81 3.64 41.52
CA PHE A 255 -38.91 2.79 42.05
C PHE A 255 -38.93 2.77 43.59
N SER A 256 -40.10 3.04 44.16
CA SER A 256 -40.38 3.16 45.60
C SER A 256 -40.91 1.83 46.16
N PHE A 257 -40.41 1.37 47.32
CA PHE A 257 -41.22 0.97 48.49
C PHE A 257 -40.36 0.64 49.74
N ALA A 258 -40.82 1.15 50.89
CA ALA A 258 -40.61 0.87 52.32
C ALA A 258 -39.41 0.05 52.90
N SER A 259 -38.92 0.62 54.02
CA SER A 259 -38.58 0.02 55.32
C SER A 259 -37.18 -0.58 55.55
N GLY A 260 -36.55 -0.10 56.64
CA GLY A 260 -35.83 -0.97 57.58
C GLY A 260 -34.30 -0.93 57.57
N GLY A 261 -33.73 -0.02 58.37
CA GLY A 261 -32.64 -0.22 59.33
C GLY A 261 -31.41 -1.11 59.01
N GLY A 262 -30.23 -0.51 59.22
CA GLY A 262 -29.14 -1.21 59.93
C GLY A 262 -27.88 -1.55 59.13
N SER A 263 -26.89 -0.65 59.23
CA SER A 263 -25.44 -0.93 59.41
C SER A 263 -24.78 -2.11 58.70
N SER A 264 -23.78 -1.84 57.85
CA SER A 264 -22.35 -1.83 58.24
C SER A 264 -21.40 -1.97 57.03
N ALA A 265 -20.25 -1.32 57.18
CA ALA A 265 -18.92 -1.71 56.66
C ALA A 265 -18.58 -1.55 55.16
N GLN A 266 -17.75 -0.51 54.95
CA GLN A 266 -16.43 -0.56 54.32
C GLN A 266 -16.27 -0.92 52.82
N ARG A 267 -15.97 0.16 52.09
CA ARG A 267 -15.01 0.32 50.99
C ARG A 267 -13.90 -0.74 50.93
N MET A 268 -13.64 -1.27 49.73
CA MET A 268 -12.27 -1.45 49.22
C MET A 268 -12.18 -1.03 47.75
N THR A 269 -11.17 -0.22 47.51
CA THR A 269 -10.78 0.51 46.31
C THR A 269 -9.85 -0.33 45.41
N SER A 270 -9.87 0.02 44.12
CA SER A 270 -8.72 0.17 43.20
C SER A 270 -7.53 -0.82 43.27
N SER A 271 -7.10 -1.30 42.11
CA SER A 271 -5.80 -0.93 41.52
C SER A 271 -5.37 -2.01 40.52
N MET A 272 -5.10 -1.61 39.27
CA MET A 272 -4.03 -2.18 38.44
C MET A 272 -3.64 -1.15 37.39
N PHE A 273 -3.02 -0.06 37.85
CA PHE A 273 -2.06 0.69 37.04
C PHE A 273 -0.73 0.61 37.80
N SER A 274 0.19 -0.20 37.28
CA SER A 274 1.52 -0.39 37.87
C SER A 274 2.28 0.93 37.97
N SER A 275 2.92 1.10 39.12
CA SER A 275 3.80 2.21 39.54
C SER A 275 5.01 2.47 38.63
N GLU A 276 5.26 1.64 37.61
CA GLU A 276 6.27 1.85 36.57
C GLU A 276 5.84 2.87 35.51
N MET A 277 4.54 2.99 35.19
CA MET A 277 4.07 3.94 34.16
C MET A 277 4.06 5.39 34.62
N LEU A 278 3.94 5.63 35.93
CA LEU A 278 3.98 6.98 36.52
C LEU A 278 5.41 7.53 36.67
N ARG A 279 6.43 6.67 36.61
CA ARG A 279 7.84 7.10 36.69
C ARG A 279 8.37 7.61 35.35
N VAL A 280 7.92 7.02 34.24
CA VAL A 280 8.31 7.42 32.87
C VAL A 280 7.74 8.79 32.46
N LEU A 281 6.61 9.20 33.04
CA LEU A 281 6.00 10.51 32.79
C LEU A 281 6.60 11.65 33.64
N SER A 282 7.30 11.33 34.73
CA SER A 282 8.01 12.33 35.55
C SER A 282 9.33 12.75 34.91
N ASP A 283 10.11 11.80 34.38
CA ASP A 283 11.43 12.10 33.78
C ASP A 283 11.36 12.85 32.44
N ALA A 284 10.21 12.80 31.75
CA ALA A 284 9.98 13.54 30.51
C ALA A 284 9.65 15.03 30.72
N SER A 285 9.27 15.41 31.94
CA SER A 285 8.87 16.79 32.28
C SER A 285 10.02 17.66 32.81
N ASP A 286 11.03 17.06 33.47
CA ASP A 286 12.19 17.79 34.00
C ASP A 286 13.26 18.12 32.95
N LYS A 287 13.22 17.49 31.76
CA LYS A 287 14.14 17.77 30.65
C LYS A 287 13.68 18.90 29.72
N ALA A 288 12.49 19.46 29.94
CA ALA A 288 11.95 20.58 29.18
C ALA A 288 12.15 21.94 29.87
N ASN A 289 12.82 21.99 31.04
CA ASN A 289 13.02 23.23 31.79
C ASN A 289 14.44 23.41 32.36
N ARG A 290 15.46 22.88 31.67
CA ARG A 290 16.87 23.24 31.87
C ARG A 290 17.58 23.43 30.53
#